data_AF-A0A9W9TA47-F1
#
_entry.id   AF-A0A9W9TA47-F1
#
_cell.length_a   1.000
_cell.length_b   1.000
_cell.length_c   1.000
_cell.angle_alpha   90.00
_cell.angle_beta   90.00
_cell.angle_gamma   90.00
#
_symmetry.space_group_name_H-M   'P 1'
#
loop_
_entity.id
_entity.type
_entity.pdbx_description
1 polymer ?
#
loop_
_entity_poly.entity_id
_entity_poly.type
_entity_poly.pdbx_seq_one_letter_code
_entity_poly.pdbx_strand_id
1 'polypeptide(L)'
;MVSHTGEFPSWQLPRVQSPGYGASPTFNVVFLCLLEESQRREILDELCAVDETWTEDRPAPDCHRLVRRLTEVAWLRDSEPSPASIPSTIFQIYRMTSHWLSLIFVDRQSVTDGTAIVLRGEHQGGEAARVPMNRAVLALESEKSLAQVLPDFESVKIVLGGSPSNTVEGQGDKAGTSCWLPPHLPSDLKPEPSSLDLISLVHLTDEKRGEIKAAIGSSDGISNVVIYNWPADREPCSRAELYRIFQAIKPPYQEAVDEMFSMFIDQDETRDGEYCIILAQKTFSGRRPILLHTLCDIGDALGFWHAIWNPFEHGRRGTRLNNARVNTTLFDGPLQARKWPFEVVPCPDHFNFFTAHTDYCCFVLSQMTETQFRHVRQELFSEVEDTMQFIDVANLVGTPDIPGLMAYFESDQYVKSGQDELPQFFLAIDDRTLTGVADGETMDLVVVADRLALRADICDDNGYCYGSWSPGYAYSRLDAEMAVNLCTNLSVCNMDFVECCEDPEFSCWSVFQRWKDANEGVFRRTLGRVDVEGMCRDLGELSA
;
A
#
# COMPACT_ATOMS: atom_id res chain seq x y z
N MET A 1 -25.13 -26.28 52.02
CA MET A 1 -24.55 -26.84 50.78
C MET A 1 -25.65 -26.90 49.75
N VAL A 2 -25.67 -25.94 48.83
CA VAL A 2 -26.60 -25.89 47.71
C VAL A 2 -25.73 -26.00 46.46
N SER A 3 -25.98 -27.02 45.64
CA SER A 3 -25.28 -27.26 44.38
C SER A 3 -25.77 -26.26 43.33
N HIS A 4 -24.93 -25.29 42.96
CA HIS A 4 -25.11 -24.51 41.74
C HIS A 4 -24.56 -25.33 40.56
N THR A 5 -25.34 -26.30 40.09
CA THR A 5 -25.25 -26.74 38.70
C THR A 5 -26.10 -25.75 37.89
N GLY A 6 -25.47 -24.66 37.42
CA GLY A 6 -26.08 -23.81 36.42
C GLY A 6 -26.22 -24.65 35.14
N GLU A 7 -27.44 -25.10 34.87
CA GLU A 7 -27.76 -25.68 33.57
C GLU A 7 -27.55 -24.59 32.52
N PHE A 8 -26.62 -24.85 31.58
CA PHE A 8 -26.47 -24.01 30.40
C PHE A 8 -27.83 -23.90 29.70
N PRO A 9 -28.27 -22.68 29.31
CA PRO A 9 -29.52 -22.52 28.60
C PRO A 9 -29.53 -23.37 27.33
N SER A 10 -30.63 -24.05 27.02
CA SER A 10 -30.72 -25.02 25.92
C SER A 10 -30.43 -24.45 24.52
N TRP A 11 -30.32 -23.12 24.39
CA TRP A 11 -29.96 -22.41 23.16
C TRP A 11 -28.44 -22.21 22.99
N GLN A 12 -27.62 -22.48 24.02
CA GLN A 12 -26.15 -22.56 23.92
C GLN A 12 -25.66 -23.98 23.59
N LEU A 13 -26.57 -24.95 23.47
CA LEU A 13 -26.24 -26.32 23.07
C LEU A 13 -26.40 -26.46 21.53
N PRO A 14 -25.42 -27.05 20.81
CA PRO A 14 -25.56 -27.32 19.39
C PRO A 14 -26.78 -28.20 19.14
N ARG A 15 -27.69 -27.78 18.26
CA ARG A 15 -28.77 -28.65 17.79
C ARG A 15 -28.29 -29.45 16.60
N VAL A 16 -28.47 -30.77 16.68
CA VAL A 16 -28.34 -31.68 15.53
C VAL A 16 -29.48 -31.38 14.56
N GLN A 17 -29.20 -30.68 13.48
CA GLN A 17 -30.07 -30.68 12.31
C GLN A 17 -29.86 -31.96 11.51
N SER A 18 -30.94 -32.53 10.95
CA SER A 18 -30.87 -33.64 9.99
C SER A 18 -29.99 -33.25 8.79
N PRO A 19 -29.33 -34.22 8.12
CA PRO A 19 -28.14 -33.99 7.30
C PRO A 19 -28.49 -33.34 5.96
N GLY A 20 -28.51 -32.02 5.93
CA GLY A 20 -28.08 -31.24 4.78
C GLY A 20 -26.64 -30.79 5.05
N TYR A 21 -25.72 -31.04 4.14
CA TYR A 21 -24.34 -30.56 4.22
C TYR A 21 -24.30 -29.06 4.56
N GLY A 22 -23.66 -28.70 5.68
CA GLY A 22 -23.42 -27.31 6.08
C GLY A 22 -23.45 -27.13 7.59
N ALA A 23 -22.33 -26.69 8.16
CA ALA A 23 -22.20 -26.35 9.57
C ALA A 23 -23.23 -25.30 10.03
N SER A 24 -23.49 -25.24 11.34
CA SER A 24 -24.34 -24.18 11.91
C SER A 24 -23.69 -22.82 11.63
N PRO A 25 -24.43 -21.83 11.10
CA PRO A 25 -23.82 -20.59 10.69
C PRO A 25 -23.30 -19.83 11.93
N THR A 26 -22.10 -19.26 11.81
CA THR A 26 -21.31 -18.64 12.90
C THR A 26 -20.96 -17.20 12.49
N PHE A 27 -21.05 -16.23 13.39
CA PHE A 27 -20.53 -14.87 13.17
C PHE A 27 -19.16 -14.72 13.82
N ASN A 28 -18.26 -14.00 13.15
CA ASN A 28 -16.92 -13.78 13.64
C ASN A 28 -16.83 -12.44 14.36
N VAL A 29 -16.23 -12.47 15.55
CA VAL A 29 -15.98 -11.29 16.38
C VAL A 29 -14.47 -11.02 16.35
N VAL A 30 -14.08 -10.04 15.54
CA VAL A 30 -12.70 -9.61 15.36
C VAL A 30 -12.37 -8.53 16.37
N PHE A 31 -11.53 -8.85 17.33
CA PHE A 31 -10.99 -7.89 18.26
C PHE A 31 -9.86 -7.12 17.57
N LEU A 32 -10.04 -5.81 17.46
CA LEU A 32 -8.99 -4.82 17.11
C LEU A 32 -8.31 -4.28 18.38
N CYS A 33 -8.68 -4.88 19.51
CA CYS A 33 -8.22 -4.80 20.89
C CYS A 33 -7.12 -5.77 21.34
N LEU A 34 -6.08 -5.35 22.07
CA LEU A 34 -5.46 -6.23 23.06
C LEU A 34 -6.34 -6.23 24.33
N LEU A 35 -6.94 -7.39 24.61
CA LEU A 35 -7.84 -7.65 25.75
C LEU A 35 -7.51 -8.99 26.40
N GLU A 36 -7.76 -9.13 27.71
CA GLU A 36 -7.66 -10.42 28.40
C GLU A 36 -8.80 -11.37 27.99
N GLU A 37 -8.59 -12.69 28.14
CA GLU A 37 -9.61 -13.71 27.80
C GLU A 37 -10.93 -13.50 28.55
N SER A 38 -10.85 -13.09 29.83
CA SER A 38 -12.00 -12.74 30.66
C SER A 38 -12.83 -11.61 30.04
N GLN A 39 -12.17 -10.54 29.59
CA GLN A 39 -12.81 -9.38 28.97
C GLN A 39 -13.43 -9.74 27.62
N ARG A 40 -12.73 -10.56 26.80
CA ARG A 40 -13.28 -11.01 25.51
C ARG A 40 -14.51 -11.89 25.73
N ARG A 41 -14.50 -12.77 26.72
CA ARG A 41 -15.67 -13.58 27.10
C ARG A 41 -16.85 -12.73 27.55
N GLU A 42 -16.62 -11.71 28.39
CA GLU A 42 -17.66 -10.76 28.80
C GLU A 42 -18.28 -10.03 27.60
N ILE A 43 -17.45 -9.60 26.64
CA ILE A 43 -17.91 -8.93 25.42
C ILE A 43 -18.71 -9.89 24.53
N LEU A 44 -18.29 -11.15 24.38
CA LEU A 44 -19.05 -12.16 23.64
C LEU A 44 -20.41 -12.43 24.30
N ASP A 45 -20.46 -12.48 25.64
CA ASP A 45 -21.71 -12.62 26.38
C ASP A 45 -22.62 -11.39 26.17
N GLU A 46 -22.07 -10.17 26.11
CA GLU A 46 -22.81 -8.94 25.83
C GLU A 46 -23.34 -8.89 24.38
N LEU A 47 -22.54 -9.33 23.41
CA LEU A 47 -22.95 -9.45 22.00
C LEU A 47 -24.10 -10.45 21.82
N CYS A 48 -24.15 -11.49 22.65
CA CYS A 48 -25.26 -12.45 22.70
C CYS A 48 -26.44 -12.00 23.55
N ALA A 49 -26.33 -10.91 24.30
CA ALA A 49 -27.40 -10.42 25.15
C ALA A 49 -28.58 -9.92 24.29
N VAL A 50 -29.80 -10.26 24.69
CA VAL A 50 -31.01 -9.81 24.00
C VAL A 50 -31.35 -8.40 24.49
N ASP A 51 -31.37 -7.43 23.57
CA ASP A 51 -31.97 -6.13 23.87
C ASP A 51 -33.50 -6.24 23.95
N GLU A 52 -34.03 -6.32 25.16
CA GLU A 52 -35.47 -6.36 25.42
C GLU A 52 -36.20 -5.06 25.04
N THR A 53 -35.47 -3.95 24.91
CA THR A 53 -36.03 -2.62 24.58
C THR A 53 -36.19 -2.40 23.08
N TRP A 54 -35.69 -3.30 22.24
CA TRP A 54 -35.84 -3.23 20.79
C TRP A 54 -37.25 -3.69 20.37
N THR A 55 -38.12 -2.74 20.07
CA THR A 55 -39.54 -2.97 19.75
C THR A 55 -39.89 -2.87 18.26
N GLU A 56 -39.05 -2.23 17.44
CA GLU A 56 -39.29 -1.99 16.01
C GLU A 56 -38.58 -3.04 15.14
N ASP A 57 -39.28 -3.67 14.20
CA ASP A 57 -38.70 -4.60 13.21
C ASP A 57 -37.86 -5.76 13.79
N ARG A 58 -38.16 -6.16 15.03
CA ARG A 58 -37.58 -7.35 15.66
C ARG A 58 -37.79 -8.55 14.71
N PRO A 59 -36.73 -9.30 14.34
CA PRO A 59 -36.89 -10.55 13.61
C PRO A 59 -37.94 -11.41 14.33
N ALA A 60 -38.80 -12.12 13.58
CA ALA A 60 -39.92 -12.86 14.15
C ALA A 60 -39.48 -13.69 15.38
N PRO A 61 -40.37 -14.00 16.36
CA PRO A 61 -40.00 -14.73 17.57
C PRO A 61 -39.26 -16.06 17.32
N ASP A 62 -39.44 -16.63 16.13
CA ASP A 62 -38.81 -17.86 15.66
C ASP A 62 -37.36 -17.67 15.17
N CYS A 63 -36.96 -16.44 14.84
CA CYS A 63 -35.59 -16.05 14.46
C CYS A 63 -34.64 -16.06 15.68
N HIS A 64 -35.16 -15.78 16.89
CA HIS A 64 -34.39 -15.88 18.15
C HIS A 64 -33.91 -17.30 18.49
N ARG A 65 -34.37 -18.32 17.75
CA ARG A 65 -33.94 -19.71 17.92
C ARG A 65 -32.70 -20.08 17.11
N LEU A 66 -32.11 -19.12 16.39
CA LEU A 66 -30.96 -19.31 15.52
C LEU A 66 -29.84 -18.30 15.80
N VAL A 67 -29.68 -17.82 17.05
CA VAL A 67 -28.50 -17.02 17.42
C VAL A 67 -27.27 -17.82 17.03
N ARG A 68 -26.59 -17.32 16.00
CA ARG A 68 -25.40 -17.95 15.42
C ARG A 68 -24.31 -18.04 16.48
N ARG A 69 -23.53 -19.12 16.47
CA ARG A 69 -22.33 -19.22 17.32
C ARG A 69 -21.45 -17.99 17.03
N LEU A 70 -20.88 -17.40 18.07
CA LEU A 70 -19.85 -16.38 17.90
C LEU A 70 -18.48 -17.05 17.97
N THR A 71 -17.59 -16.74 17.03
CA THR A 71 -16.19 -17.15 17.12
C THR A 71 -15.31 -15.92 17.31
N GLU A 72 -14.49 -15.99 18.36
CA GLU A 72 -13.47 -15.00 18.67
C GLU A 72 -12.30 -15.06 17.69
N VAL A 73 -11.92 -13.90 17.18
CA VAL A 73 -10.67 -13.67 16.45
C VAL A 73 -9.90 -12.59 17.19
N ALA A 74 -8.84 -12.98 17.90
CA ALA A 74 -8.02 -12.06 18.67
C ALA A 74 -7.27 -11.05 17.78
N TRP A 75 -6.88 -9.91 18.34
CA TRP A 75 -5.95 -9.00 17.68
C TRP A 75 -4.55 -9.63 17.69
N LEU A 76 -3.91 -9.67 16.53
CA LEU A 76 -2.64 -10.40 16.33
C LEU A 76 -1.47 -9.46 15.98
N ARG A 77 -1.58 -8.17 16.32
CA ARG A 77 -0.47 -7.21 16.23
C ARG A 77 -0.16 -6.62 17.62
N ASP A 78 1.08 -6.20 17.83
CA ASP A 78 1.52 -5.58 19.09
C ASP A 78 0.89 -4.21 19.33
N SER A 79 0.62 -3.46 18.26
CA SER A 79 -0.01 -2.15 18.33
C SER A 79 -1.48 -2.21 17.92
N GLU A 80 -2.34 -1.55 18.69
CA GLU A 80 -3.74 -1.35 18.30
C GLU A 80 -3.84 -0.34 17.16
N PRO A 81 -4.81 -0.53 16.23
CA PRO A 81 -5.08 0.49 15.24
C PRO A 81 -5.51 1.78 15.95
N SER A 82 -4.94 2.91 15.52
CA SER A 82 -5.37 4.22 15.97
C SER A 82 -6.84 4.46 15.60
N PRO A 83 -7.56 5.35 16.32
CA PRO A 83 -8.95 5.68 15.97
C PRO A 83 -9.14 6.09 14.50
N ALA A 84 -8.15 6.77 13.90
CA ALA A 84 -8.19 7.21 12.51
C ALA A 84 -8.00 6.06 11.50
N SER A 85 -7.28 4.99 11.88
CA SER A 85 -6.93 3.87 11.00
C SER A 85 -7.87 2.66 11.15
N ILE A 86 -8.89 2.73 12.02
CA ILE A 86 -9.89 1.66 12.18
C ILE A 86 -10.63 1.38 10.86
N PRO A 87 -11.14 2.39 10.13
CA PRO A 87 -11.87 2.13 8.88
C PRO A 87 -11.00 1.38 7.85
N SER A 88 -9.76 1.85 7.63
CA SER A 88 -8.82 1.22 6.70
C SER A 88 -8.45 -0.21 7.12
N THR A 89 -8.26 -0.45 8.43
CA THR A 89 -8.04 -1.79 8.99
C THR A 89 -9.21 -2.73 8.71
N ILE A 90 -10.45 -2.28 8.94
CA ILE A 90 -11.67 -3.05 8.66
C ILE A 90 -11.78 -3.38 7.16
N PHE A 91 -11.52 -2.40 6.29
CA PHE A 91 -11.54 -2.62 4.84
C PHE A 91 -10.49 -3.62 4.38
N GLN A 92 -9.29 -3.59 4.96
CA GLN A 92 -8.24 -4.54 4.67
C GLN A 92 -8.67 -5.97 5.06
N ILE A 93 -9.21 -6.15 6.27
CA ILE A 93 -9.71 -7.45 6.72
C ILE A 93 -10.85 -7.93 5.82
N TYR A 94 -11.79 -7.04 5.48
CA TYR A 94 -12.93 -7.35 4.63
C TYR A 94 -12.53 -7.79 3.20
N ARG A 95 -11.48 -7.17 2.62
CA ARG A 95 -10.89 -7.58 1.34
C ARG A 95 -10.33 -9.00 1.42
N MET A 96 -9.64 -9.32 2.51
CA MET A 96 -9.02 -10.64 2.69
C MET A 96 -10.04 -11.76 2.96
N THR A 97 -11.24 -11.42 3.45
CA THR A 97 -12.34 -12.38 3.67
C THR A 97 -13.31 -12.49 2.49
N SER A 98 -12.83 -12.24 1.26
CA SER A 98 -13.59 -12.41 0.01
C SER A 98 -14.89 -11.60 -0.12
N HIS A 99 -15.12 -10.56 0.68
CA HIS A 99 -16.24 -9.62 0.60
C HIS A 99 -17.67 -10.11 0.93
N TRP A 100 -17.92 -11.40 1.06
CA TRP A 100 -19.28 -11.92 1.33
C TRP A 100 -19.55 -12.20 2.81
N LEU A 101 -18.55 -12.08 3.68
CA LEU A 101 -18.65 -12.42 5.09
C LEU A 101 -19.08 -11.22 5.93
N SER A 102 -20.08 -11.47 6.79
CA SER A 102 -20.51 -10.55 7.82
C SER A 102 -19.64 -10.72 9.07
N LEU A 103 -19.08 -9.63 9.57
CA LEU A 103 -18.12 -9.58 10.67
C LEU A 103 -18.59 -8.59 11.75
N ILE A 104 -18.27 -8.88 13.00
CA ILE A 104 -18.40 -7.96 14.12
C ILE A 104 -17.00 -7.55 14.53
N PHE A 105 -16.72 -6.27 14.67
CA PHE A 105 -15.44 -5.75 15.13
C PHE A 105 -15.59 -5.08 16.50
N VAL A 106 -14.60 -5.31 17.36
CA VAL A 106 -14.50 -4.73 18.71
C VAL A 106 -13.17 -4.00 18.82
N ASP A 107 -13.23 -2.66 18.83
CA ASP A 107 -12.06 -1.80 19.02
C ASP A 107 -11.99 -1.22 20.44
N ARG A 108 -11.01 -0.36 20.71
CA ARG A 108 -10.86 0.23 22.05
C ARG A 108 -12.06 1.12 22.43
N GLN A 109 -12.68 1.77 21.45
CA GLN A 109 -13.88 2.57 21.67
C GLN A 109 -15.04 1.67 22.10
N SER A 110 -15.24 0.53 21.41
CA SER A 110 -16.26 -0.48 21.71
C SER A 110 -16.26 -0.92 23.17
N VAL A 111 -15.08 -1.20 23.72
CA VAL A 111 -14.91 -1.60 25.12
C VAL A 111 -15.31 -0.48 26.09
N THR A 112 -15.17 0.78 25.67
CA THR A 112 -15.43 1.95 26.52
C THR A 112 -16.89 2.36 26.51
N ASP A 113 -17.55 2.28 25.35
CA ASP A 113 -18.91 2.80 25.13
C ASP A 113 -19.99 1.72 24.94
N GLY A 114 -19.63 0.43 25.04
CA GLY A 114 -20.57 -0.69 24.90
C GLY A 114 -21.10 -0.84 23.47
N THR A 115 -20.33 -0.40 22.48
CA THR A 115 -20.68 -0.55 21.06
C THR A 115 -19.85 -1.62 20.36
N ALA A 116 -20.26 -2.05 19.18
CA ALA A 116 -19.50 -2.87 18.25
C ALA A 116 -19.66 -2.30 16.84
N ILE A 117 -18.68 -2.53 15.97
CA ILE A 117 -18.83 -2.22 14.55
C ILE A 117 -19.32 -3.48 13.84
N VAL A 118 -20.49 -3.40 13.25
CA VAL A 118 -21.04 -4.45 12.41
C VAL A 118 -20.69 -4.16 10.97
N LEU A 119 -20.15 -5.15 10.28
CA LEU A 119 -19.95 -5.13 8.84
C LEU A 119 -20.75 -6.28 8.22
N ARG A 120 -21.66 -5.95 7.30
CA ARG A 120 -22.45 -6.90 6.53
C ARG A 120 -21.89 -7.00 5.12
N GLY A 121 -21.46 -8.19 4.71
CA GLY A 121 -21.04 -8.45 3.34
C GLY A 121 -22.23 -8.72 2.41
N GLU A 122 -22.18 -8.19 1.19
CA GLU A 122 -23.16 -8.43 0.12
C GLU A 122 -22.44 -8.71 -1.21
N HIS A 123 -23.11 -9.37 -2.17
CA HIS A 123 -22.49 -9.75 -3.46
C HIS A 123 -21.96 -8.56 -4.30
N GLN A 124 -22.33 -7.31 -4.01
CA GLN A 124 -21.92 -6.11 -4.75
C GLN A 124 -21.31 -5.02 -3.84
N GLY A 125 -20.98 -5.34 -2.59
CA GLY A 125 -20.59 -4.34 -1.61
C GLY A 125 -20.79 -4.82 -0.19
N GLY A 126 -20.96 -3.88 0.72
CA GLY A 126 -21.32 -4.17 2.09
C GLY A 126 -21.89 -2.95 2.78
N GLU A 127 -22.32 -3.11 4.02
CA GLU A 127 -22.74 -2.01 4.88
C GLU A 127 -22.00 -2.14 6.21
N ALA A 128 -21.46 -1.03 6.72
CA ALA A 128 -20.84 -0.99 8.03
C ALA A 128 -21.55 0.03 8.92
N ALA A 129 -21.75 -0.30 10.20
CA ALA A 129 -22.33 0.61 11.18
C ALA A 129 -21.75 0.33 12.57
N ARG A 130 -21.59 1.36 13.39
CA ARG A 130 -21.34 1.19 14.84
C ARG A 130 -22.68 1.11 15.56
N VAL A 131 -22.86 0.08 16.37
CA VAL A 131 -24.14 -0.30 16.98
C VAL A 131 -23.91 -0.72 18.43
N PRO A 132 -24.89 -0.65 19.34
CA PRO A 132 -24.75 -1.22 20.68
C PRO A 132 -24.41 -2.72 20.62
N MET A 133 -23.53 -3.22 21.49
CA MET A 133 -23.06 -4.62 21.43
C MET A 133 -24.22 -5.63 21.43
N ASN A 134 -25.18 -5.45 22.34
CA ASN A 134 -26.40 -6.27 22.44
C ASN A 134 -27.35 -6.19 21.21
N ARG A 135 -27.05 -5.35 20.22
CA ARG A 135 -27.77 -5.21 18.95
C ARG A 135 -26.99 -5.74 17.76
N ALA A 136 -25.71 -6.06 17.91
CA ALA A 136 -24.82 -6.38 16.79
C ALA A 136 -25.26 -7.64 16.02
N VAL A 137 -25.57 -8.73 16.73
CA VAL A 137 -26.02 -9.99 16.12
C VAL A 137 -27.37 -9.81 15.44
N LEU A 138 -28.31 -9.13 16.11
CA LEU A 138 -29.63 -8.82 15.56
C LEU A 138 -29.54 -7.98 14.28
N ALA A 139 -28.63 -7.00 14.27
CA ALA A 139 -28.36 -6.18 13.10
C ALA A 139 -27.83 -7.02 11.93
N LEU A 140 -26.99 -8.03 12.17
CA LEU A 140 -26.51 -8.93 11.11
C LEU A 140 -27.53 -9.94 10.62
N GLU A 141 -28.48 -10.37 11.45
CA GLU A 141 -29.51 -11.35 11.08
C GLU A 141 -30.68 -10.75 10.31
N SER A 142 -30.84 -9.43 10.35
CA SER A 142 -31.93 -8.77 9.63
C SER A 142 -31.74 -8.80 8.11
N GLU A 143 -32.81 -9.12 7.38
CA GLU A 143 -32.84 -9.06 5.91
C GLU A 143 -32.93 -7.62 5.37
N LYS A 144 -33.21 -6.64 6.25
CA LYS A 144 -33.26 -5.20 5.89
C LYS A 144 -31.88 -4.58 6.01
N SER A 145 -31.58 -3.55 5.21
CA SER A 145 -30.31 -2.79 5.30
C SER A 145 -30.04 -2.28 6.72
N LEU A 146 -28.76 -2.12 7.10
CA LEU A 146 -28.39 -1.59 8.42
C LEU A 146 -29.01 -0.20 8.66
N ALA A 147 -29.09 0.65 7.63
CA ALA A 147 -29.77 1.94 7.68
C ALA A 147 -31.27 1.84 8.03
N GLN A 148 -31.94 0.76 7.63
CA GLN A 148 -33.35 0.53 7.94
C GLN A 148 -33.56 -0.10 9.30
N VAL A 149 -32.61 -0.93 9.75
CA VAL A 149 -32.67 -1.63 11.04
C VAL A 149 -32.23 -0.74 12.19
N LEU A 150 -31.34 0.21 11.90
CA LEU A 150 -30.72 1.12 12.86
C LEU A 150 -30.73 2.55 12.29
N PRO A 151 -31.92 3.16 12.10
CA PRO A 151 -32.07 4.47 11.45
C PRO A 151 -31.41 5.61 12.25
N ASP A 152 -31.21 5.43 13.55
CA ASP A 152 -30.56 6.40 14.44
C ASP A 152 -29.03 6.32 14.39
N PHE A 153 -28.46 5.37 13.64
CA PHE A 153 -27.02 5.14 13.56
C PHE A 153 -26.50 5.42 12.16
N GLU A 154 -25.34 6.06 12.09
CA GLU A 154 -24.65 6.30 10.83
C GLU A 154 -24.18 4.97 10.24
N SER A 155 -24.71 4.63 9.07
CA SER A 155 -24.30 3.46 8.29
C SER A 155 -23.60 3.90 7.01
N VAL A 156 -22.52 3.21 6.69
CA VAL A 156 -21.70 3.48 5.51
C VAL A 156 -21.89 2.35 4.53
N LYS A 157 -22.24 2.69 3.28
CA LYS A 157 -22.29 1.73 2.19
C LYS A 157 -20.91 1.56 1.56
N ILE A 158 -20.45 0.33 1.51
CA ILE A 158 -19.20 -0.10 0.89
C ILE A 158 -19.50 -0.47 -0.57
N VAL A 159 -18.84 0.20 -1.52
CA VAL A 159 -18.98 -0.08 -2.95
C VAL A 159 -17.71 -0.78 -3.45
N LEU A 160 -17.85 -2.01 -3.94
CA LEU A 160 -16.76 -2.74 -4.59
C LEU A 160 -16.59 -2.20 -6.02
N GLY A 161 -15.40 -1.69 -6.35
CA GLY A 161 -15.05 -1.29 -7.73
C GLY A 161 -15.30 0.19 -8.09
N GLY A 162 -15.57 1.07 -7.12
CA GLY A 162 -15.51 2.51 -7.37
C GLY A 162 -14.08 3.02 -7.15
N SER A 163 -13.43 3.56 -8.19
CA SER A 163 -12.46 4.63 -7.93
C SER A 163 -13.15 5.62 -7.00
N PRO A 164 -12.53 6.02 -5.86
CA PRO A 164 -13.15 6.95 -4.93
C PRO A 164 -13.72 8.09 -5.76
N SER A 165 -15.03 8.29 -5.66
CA SER A 165 -15.68 9.43 -6.30
C SER A 165 -15.01 10.66 -5.70
N ASN A 166 -14.06 11.18 -6.46
CA ASN A 166 -13.32 12.39 -6.23
C ASN A 166 -14.33 13.53 -6.04
N THR A 167 -14.84 13.68 -4.82
CA THR A 167 -15.31 14.95 -4.31
C THR A 167 -14.04 15.79 -4.15
N VAL A 168 -13.58 16.31 -5.28
CA VAL A 168 -12.56 17.35 -5.36
C VAL A 168 -13.22 18.61 -4.82
N GLU A 169 -13.18 18.76 -3.50
CA GLU A 169 -13.21 20.06 -2.87
C GLU A 169 -11.86 20.29 -2.18
N GLY A 170 -10.94 20.87 -2.95
CA GLY A 170 -10.23 22.06 -2.53
C GLY A 170 -9.37 22.02 -1.26
N GLN A 171 -8.99 20.85 -0.72
CA GLN A 171 -7.89 20.77 0.24
C GLN A 171 -6.60 20.50 -0.52
N GLY A 172 -6.07 21.59 -1.08
CA GLY A 172 -4.72 21.61 -1.64
C GLY A 172 -3.68 21.17 -0.61
N ASP A 173 -2.50 20.80 -1.11
CA ASP A 173 -1.25 20.49 -0.40
C ASP A 173 -0.93 21.50 0.72
N LYS A 174 -1.68 21.45 1.83
CA LYS A 174 -1.49 22.24 3.06
C LYS A 174 -0.72 21.45 4.12
N ALA A 175 -0.24 20.26 3.79
CA ALA A 175 0.79 19.59 4.56
C ALA A 175 2.15 20.06 4.03
N GLY A 176 2.78 20.98 4.75
CA GLY A 176 4.02 21.68 4.41
C GLY A 176 5.17 20.83 3.90
N THR A 177 5.16 20.49 2.61
CA THR A 177 6.38 20.16 1.89
C THR A 177 7.12 21.49 1.73
N SER A 178 8.07 21.74 2.63
CA SER A 178 9.01 22.85 2.50
C SER A 178 9.55 22.84 1.08
N CYS A 179 9.23 23.86 0.27
CA CYS A 179 9.87 24.10 -1.02
C CYS A 179 11.36 24.33 -0.76
N TRP A 180 12.12 23.23 -0.80
CA TRP A 180 13.53 23.20 -0.49
C TRP A 180 14.30 23.04 -1.79
N LEU A 181 15.23 23.95 -2.02
CA LEU A 181 16.24 23.82 -3.06
C LEU A 181 17.61 23.57 -2.40
N PRO A 182 18.42 22.67 -2.95
CA PRO A 182 19.82 22.54 -2.57
C PRO A 182 20.56 23.88 -2.58
N PRO A 183 21.49 24.14 -1.64
CA PRO A 183 22.17 25.44 -1.51
C PRO A 183 22.99 25.90 -2.72
N HIS A 184 23.35 24.98 -3.62
CA HIS A 184 24.10 25.31 -4.84
C HIS A 184 23.19 25.84 -5.97
N LEU A 185 21.87 25.68 -5.83
CA LEU A 185 20.87 26.24 -6.74
C LEU A 185 20.40 27.61 -6.22
N PRO A 186 20.03 28.54 -7.11
CA PRO A 186 19.45 29.82 -6.69
C PRO A 186 18.17 29.59 -5.87
N SER A 187 18.06 30.23 -4.71
CA SER A 187 16.92 30.07 -3.80
C SER A 187 15.58 30.56 -4.39
N ASP A 188 15.66 31.41 -5.41
CA ASP A 188 14.54 32.00 -6.14
C ASP A 188 14.38 31.41 -7.55
N LEU A 189 15.04 30.29 -7.85
CA LEU A 189 14.94 29.61 -9.14
C LEU A 189 13.49 29.28 -9.45
N LYS A 190 12.97 29.87 -10.53
CA LYS A 190 11.64 29.62 -11.06
C LYS A 190 11.71 29.48 -12.56
N PRO A 191 11.10 28.44 -13.14
CA PRO A 191 11.12 28.24 -14.58
C PRO A 191 10.35 29.36 -15.28
N GLU A 192 10.87 29.83 -16.41
CA GLU A 192 10.22 30.82 -17.26
C GLU A 192 9.98 30.28 -18.68
N PRO A 193 8.93 30.73 -19.39
CA PRO A 193 8.69 30.29 -20.77
C PRO A 193 9.82 30.67 -21.74
N SER A 194 10.59 31.73 -21.43
CA SER A 194 11.59 32.32 -22.33
C SER A 194 13.04 31.87 -22.08
N SER A 195 13.27 31.02 -21.08
CA SER A 195 14.56 30.41 -20.76
C SER A 195 14.37 28.91 -20.55
N LEU A 196 15.24 28.09 -21.16
CA LEU A 196 15.29 26.67 -20.84
C LEU A 196 16.29 26.47 -19.70
N ASP A 197 15.77 26.31 -18.49
CA ASP A 197 16.54 26.03 -17.30
C ASP A 197 16.59 24.52 -17.04
N LEU A 198 17.78 23.93 -17.15
CA LEU A 198 18.03 22.51 -16.90
C LEU A 198 18.89 22.37 -15.64
N ILE A 199 18.47 21.49 -14.73
CA ILE A 199 19.27 21.10 -13.58
C ILE A 199 19.90 19.75 -13.88
N SER A 200 21.21 19.67 -13.76
CA SER A 200 21.90 18.38 -13.85
C SER A 200 21.87 17.67 -12.50
N LEU A 201 21.54 16.39 -12.54
CA LEU A 201 21.48 15.48 -11.41
C LEU A 201 22.84 14.82 -11.12
N VAL A 202 23.81 15.02 -12.00
CA VAL A 202 25.19 14.54 -11.92
C VAL A 202 26.14 15.68 -12.26
N HIS A 203 27.42 15.54 -11.90
CA HIS A 203 28.39 16.56 -12.26
C HIS A 203 28.75 16.47 -13.75
N LEU A 204 28.61 17.58 -14.47
CA LEU A 204 29.02 17.71 -15.87
C LEU A 204 30.32 18.50 -15.99
N THR A 205 31.25 18.03 -16.83
CA THR A 205 32.42 18.84 -17.21
C THR A 205 32.01 20.04 -18.08
N ASP A 206 32.86 21.06 -18.15
CA ASP A 206 32.61 22.24 -19.01
C ASP A 206 32.41 21.87 -20.47
N GLU A 207 33.17 20.88 -20.95
CA GLU A 207 33.09 20.32 -22.30
C GLU A 207 31.72 19.69 -22.52
N LYS A 208 31.26 18.81 -21.63
CA LYS A 208 29.94 18.16 -21.72
C LYS A 208 28.78 19.14 -21.64
N ARG A 209 28.88 20.18 -20.81
CA ARG A 209 27.89 21.26 -20.80
C ARG A 209 27.84 22.00 -22.14
N GLY A 210 28.99 22.23 -22.77
CA GLY A 210 29.09 22.83 -24.09
C GLY A 210 28.44 21.96 -25.17
N GLU A 211 28.74 20.65 -25.15
CA GLU A 211 28.17 19.66 -26.07
C GLU A 211 26.64 19.57 -25.96
N ILE A 212 26.10 19.45 -24.73
CA ILE A 212 24.65 19.39 -24.50
C ILE A 212 23.97 20.67 -24.98
N LYS A 213 24.52 21.85 -24.68
CA LYS A 213 23.97 23.12 -25.18
C LYS A 213 23.98 23.21 -26.70
N ALA A 214 25.06 22.75 -27.34
CA ALA A 214 25.17 22.73 -28.79
C ALA A 214 24.16 21.75 -29.42
N ALA A 215 23.93 20.59 -28.80
CA ALA A 215 22.95 19.60 -29.24
C ALA A 215 21.50 20.11 -29.12
N ILE A 216 21.17 20.78 -28.02
CA ILE A 216 19.86 21.45 -27.83
C ILE A 216 19.65 22.54 -28.88
N GLY A 217 20.70 23.31 -29.20
CA GLY A 217 20.66 24.38 -30.19
C GLY A 217 19.94 25.65 -29.70
N SER A 218 19.32 26.38 -30.63
CA SER A 218 18.63 27.64 -30.39
C SER A 218 17.24 27.64 -31.04
N SER A 219 16.25 28.27 -30.40
CA SER A 219 14.88 28.36 -30.91
C SER A 219 14.34 29.79 -30.80
N ASP A 220 13.54 30.22 -31.77
CA ASP A 220 12.79 31.47 -31.71
C ASP A 220 11.84 31.44 -30.50
N GLY A 221 12.07 32.33 -29.54
CA GLY A 221 11.27 32.44 -28.31
C GLY A 221 11.93 31.93 -27.04
N ILE A 222 13.05 31.19 -27.13
CA ILE A 222 13.89 30.82 -25.98
C ILE A 222 15.21 31.57 -26.09
N SER A 223 15.41 32.52 -25.17
CA SER A 223 16.55 33.45 -25.18
C SER A 223 17.88 32.82 -24.76
N ASN A 224 17.83 31.77 -23.94
CA ASN A 224 19.01 31.10 -23.43
C ASN A 224 18.71 29.66 -22.97
N VAL A 225 19.75 28.83 -22.95
CA VAL A 225 19.77 27.51 -22.30
C VAL A 225 20.74 27.58 -21.12
N VAL A 226 20.19 27.52 -19.90
CA VAL A 226 20.94 27.57 -18.65
C VAL A 226 21.05 26.16 -18.08
N ILE A 227 22.28 25.73 -17.76
CA ILE A 227 22.52 24.45 -17.10
C ILE A 227 23.07 24.73 -15.71
N TYR A 228 22.27 24.43 -14.69
CA TYR A 228 22.69 24.42 -13.29
C TYR A 228 23.35 23.07 -13.03
N ASN A 229 24.66 23.09 -12.80
CA ASN A 229 25.45 21.88 -12.69
C ASN A 229 25.43 21.33 -11.26
N TRP A 230 25.46 20.00 -11.13
CA TRP A 230 25.66 19.38 -9.83
C TRP A 230 27.09 19.59 -9.34
N PRO A 231 27.34 19.75 -8.03
CA PRO A 231 28.70 19.89 -7.50
C PRO A 231 29.55 18.64 -7.72
N ALA A 232 30.83 18.82 -8.10
CA ALA A 232 31.75 17.72 -8.41
C ALA A 232 32.17 16.88 -7.19
N ASP A 233 32.07 17.48 -6.00
CA ASP A 233 32.49 16.91 -4.72
C ASP A 233 31.34 16.25 -3.96
N ARG A 234 30.19 16.05 -4.59
CA ARG A 234 28.99 15.45 -4.00
C ARG A 234 28.55 14.21 -4.75
N GLU A 235 27.91 13.29 -4.02
CA GLU A 235 27.15 12.20 -4.62
C GLU A 235 26.12 12.75 -5.61
N PRO A 236 25.79 12.01 -6.69
CA PRO A 236 24.69 12.34 -7.58
C PRO A 236 23.40 12.65 -6.82
N CYS A 237 22.52 13.44 -7.45
CA CYS A 237 21.22 13.78 -6.88
C CYS A 237 20.39 12.51 -6.68
N SER A 238 19.98 12.29 -5.43
CA SER A 238 19.07 11.20 -5.09
C SER A 238 17.67 11.41 -5.67
N ARG A 239 16.90 10.34 -5.85
CA ARG A 239 15.50 10.44 -6.29
C ARG A 239 14.60 11.18 -5.28
N ALA A 240 14.91 11.11 -3.99
CA ALA A 240 14.25 11.91 -2.97
C ALA A 240 14.54 13.43 -3.11
N GLU A 241 15.80 13.80 -3.39
CA GLU A 241 16.17 15.19 -3.70
C GLU A 241 15.54 15.66 -5.00
N LEU A 242 15.53 14.84 -6.05
CA LEU A 242 14.85 15.13 -7.31
C LEU A 242 13.39 15.45 -7.07
N TYR A 243 12.69 14.64 -6.26
CA TYR A 243 11.29 14.88 -5.92
C TYR A 243 11.09 16.27 -5.31
N ARG A 244 11.96 16.64 -4.35
CA ARG A 244 11.90 17.94 -3.65
C ARG A 244 12.24 19.10 -4.58
N ILE A 245 13.27 18.96 -5.41
CA ILE A 245 13.64 19.94 -6.44
C ILE A 245 12.47 20.14 -7.39
N PHE A 246 11.88 19.06 -7.92
CA PHE A 246 10.71 19.12 -8.78
C PHE A 246 9.54 19.86 -8.13
N GLN A 247 9.23 19.60 -6.85
CA GLN A 247 8.17 20.35 -6.16
C GLN A 247 8.48 21.85 -6.07
N ALA A 248 9.75 22.24 -5.99
CA ALA A 248 10.18 23.63 -5.91
C ALA A 248 10.22 24.34 -7.28
N ILE A 249 10.60 23.63 -8.36
CA ILE A 249 10.84 24.22 -9.69
C ILE A 249 9.77 23.92 -10.72
N LYS A 250 8.71 23.18 -10.40
CA LYS A 250 7.63 22.94 -11.37
C LYS A 250 6.97 24.27 -11.77
N PRO A 251 6.57 24.44 -13.05
CA PRO A 251 5.80 25.59 -13.48
C PRO A 251 4.55 25.80 -12.62
N PRO A 252 4.07 27.05 -12.48
CA PRO A 252 2.85 27.32 -11.74
C PRO A 252 1.69 26.53 -12.34
N TYR A 253 0.80 26.05 -11.46
CA TYR A 253 -0.37 25.28 -11.86
C TYR A 253 -1.19 26.06 -12.90
N GLN A 254 -1.48 25.40 -14.02
CA GLN A 254 -2.31 25.94 -15.09
C GLN A 254 -3.69 25.29 -14.97
N GLU A 255 -4.74 26.05 -14.67
CA GLU A 255 -6.10 25.50 -14.47
C GLU A 255 -6.63 24.64 -15.62
N ALA A 256 -6.07 24.80 -16.81
CA ALA A 256 -6.47 24.07 -18.00
C ALA A 256 -5.82 22.67 -18.11
N VAL A 257 -4.73 22.39 -17.36
CA VAL A 257 -3.95 21.14 -17.41
C VAL A 257 -3.71 20.63 -15.99
N ASP A 258 -4.09 19.38 -15.73
CA ASP A 258 -3.88 18.73 -14.44
C ASP A 258 -2.51 18.02 -14.39
N GLU A 259 -1.53 18.45 -15.19
CA GLU A 259 -0.18 17.90 -15.29
C GLU A 259 0.86 19.00 -15.11
N MET A 260 1.93 18.68 -14.40
CA MET A 260 3.07 19.55 -14.14
C MET A 260 4.33 18.84 -14.63
N PHE A 261 5.24 19.61 -15.21
CA PHE A 261 6.43 19.07 -15.86
C PHE A 261 7.68 19.84 -15.47
N SER A 262 8.83 19.17 -15.43
CA SER A 262 10.14 19.82 -15.35
C SER A 262 11.15 18.96 -16.09
N MET A 263 12.25 19.55 -16.56
CA MET A 263 13.31 18.81 -17.24
C MET A 263 14.61 18.83 -16.44
N PHE A 264 15.32 17.72 -16.49
CA PHE A 264 16.59 17.49 -15.80
C PHE A 264 17.59 16.87 -16.77
N ILE A 265 18.88 16.98 -16.46
CA ILE A 265 19.94 16.24 -17.15
C ILE A 265 20.41 15.14 -16.21
N ASP A 266 20.46 13.90 -16.70
CA ASP A 266 21.00 12.76 -15.96
C ASP A 266 21.98 11.97 -16.83
N GLN A 267 22.68 11.01 -16.22
CA GLN A 267 23.48 10.03 -16.95
C GLN A 267 22.55 9.00 -17.61
N ASP A 268 22.84 8.63 -18.86
CA ASP A 268 22.13 7.55 -19.55
C ASP A 268 22.62 6.19 -19.02
N GLU A 269 21.82 5.52 -18.20
CA GLU A 269 22.14 4.21 -17.62
C GLU A 269 22.35 3.13 -18.71
N THR A 270 21.85 3.33 -19.93
CA THR A 270 21.99 2.38 -21.04
C THR A 270 23.24 2.63 -21.90
N ARG A 271 23.89 3.78 -21.75
CA ARG A 271 25.03 4.21 -22.58
C ARG A 271 26.14 4.80 -21.72
N ASP A 272 27.20 4.04 -21.57
CA ASP A 272 28.34 4.45 -20.75
C ASP A 272 28.91 5.81 -21.19
N GLY A 273 29.06 6.72 -20.23
CA GLY A 273 29.56 8.08 -20.41
C GLY A 273 28.65 9.06 -21.17
N GLU A 274 27.43 8.67 -21.55
CA GLU A 274 26.46 9.55 -22.22
C GLU A 274 25.46 10.16 -21.23
N TYR A 275 24.85 11.27 -21.65
CA TYR A 275 23.86 12.00 -20.86
C TYR A 275 22.53 12.06 -21.60
N CYS A 276 21.44 12.16 -20.86
CA CYS A 276 20.11 12.28 -21.41
C CYS A 276 19.35 13.42 -20.72
N ILE A 277 18.25 13.84 -21.36
CA ILE A 277 17.29 14.73 -20.72
C ILE A 277 16.14 13.90 -20.20
N ILE A 278 15.82 14.08 -18.92
CA ILE A 278 14.69 13.46 -18.25
C ILE A 278 13.57 14.49 -18.12
N LEU A 279 12.40 14.16 -18.66
CA LEU A 279 11.15 14.87 -18.41
C LEU A 279 10.47 14.26 -17.18
N ALA A 280 10.46 15.01 -16.08
CA ALA A 280 9.68 14.68 -14.89
C ALA A 280 8.24 15.16 -15.06
N GLN A 281 7.27 14.30 -14.78
CA GLN A 281 5.84 14.55 -14.89
C GLN A 281 5.12 14.21 -13.59
N LYS A 282 4.20 15.08 -13.15
CA LYS A 282 3.28 14.80 -12.03
C LYS A 282 1.86 15.24 -12.38
N THR A 283 0.86 14.39 -12.09
CA THR A 283 -0.56 14.80 -12.19
C THR A 283 -1.00 15.52 -10.91
N PHE A 284 -1.79 16.59 -11.04
CA PHE A 284 -2.24 17.50 -9.98
C PHE A 284 -3.12 16.81 -8.93
N SER A 285 -3.70 15.65 -9.24
CA SER A 285 -4.50 14.88 -8.29
C SER A 285 -3.65 14.21 -7.21
N GLY A 286 -3.41 14.91 -6.10
CA GLY A 286 -2.98 14.35 -4.82
C GLY A 286 -1.48 14.00 -4.69
N ARG A 287 -1.17 13.17 -3.68
CA ARG A 287 0.18 12.69 -3.28
C ARG A 287 0.78 11.68 -4.26
N ARG A 288 0.60 11.91 -5.56
CA ARG A 288 1.05 11.00 -6.62
C ARG A 288 2.57 11.03 -6.82
N PRO A 289 3.16 9.91 -7.29
CA PRO A 289 4.56 9.85 -7.67
C PRO A 289 4.85 10.78 -8.86
N ILE A 290 6.14 11.03 -9.08
CA ILE A 290 6.65 11.66 -10.30
C ILE A 290 7.00 10.54 -11.29
N LEU A 291 6.64 10.71 -12.55
CA LEU A 291 7.06 9.84 -13.65
C LEU A 291 8.26 10.48 -14.34
N LEU A 292 9.34 9.73 -14.55
CA LEU A 292 10.53 10.20 -15.27
C LEU A 292 10.58 9.55 -16.64
N HIS A 293 10.56 10.38 -17.68
CA HIS A 293 10.64 9.96 -19.08
C HIS A 293 11.98 10.39 -19.68
N THR A 294 12.77 9.46 -20.17
CA THR A 294 14.02 9.76 -20.88
C THR A 294 13.72 10.15 -22.33
N LEU A 295 14.20 11.29 -22.78
CA LEU A 295 14.09 11.72 -24.18
C LEU A 295 15.08 10.93 -25.08
N CYS A 296 14.68 10.53 -26.30
CA CYS A 296 15.62 9.87 -27.24
C CYS A 296 16.72 10.81 -27.70
N ASP A 297 16.36 12.09 -27.91
CA ASP A 297 17.25 13.09 -28.45
C ASP A 297 17.24 14.32 -27.53
N ILE A 298 18.44 14.72 -27.12
CA ILE A 298 18.68 15.94 -26.37
C ILE A 298 18.21 17.17 -27.16
N GLY A 299 18.27 17.12 -28.50
CA GLY A 299 17.79 18.18 -29.39
C GLY A 299 16.29 18.51 -29.24
N ASP A 300 15.49 17.54 -28.77
CA ASP A 300 14.04 17.74 -28.60
C ASP A 300 13.67 18.59 -27.38
N ALA A 301 14.62 18.91 -26.50
CA ALA A 301 14.39 19.62 -25.25
C ALA A 301 13.61 20.93 -25.42
N LEU A 302 13.93 21.73 -26.45
CA LEU A 302 13.24 22.99 -26.71
C LEU A 302 11.79 22.74 -27.13
N GLY A 303 11.53 21.70 -27.92
CA GLY A 303 10.18 21.30 -28.31
C GLY A 303 9.34 20.89 -27.10
N PHE A 304 9.90 20.07 -26.21
CA PHE A 304 9.24 19.70 -24.96
C PHE A 304 9.00 20.92 -24.06
N TRP A 305 9.98 21.82 -23.92
CA TRP A 305 9.82 23.04 -23.13
C TRP A 305 8.68 23.92 -23.65
N HIS A 306 8.64 24.16 -24.96
CA HIS A 306 7.56 24.91 -25.60
C HIS A 306 6.20 24.24 -25.37
N ALA A 307 6.13 22.91 -25.42
CA ALA A 307 4.90 22.16 -25.19
C ALA A 307 4.43 22.18 -23.71
N ILE A 308 5.34 22.26 -22.75
CA ILE A 308 5.02 22.43 -21.32
C ILE A 308 4.30 23.76 -21.08
N TRP A 309 4.77 24.83 -21.73
CA TRP A 309 4.16 26.16 -21.61
C TRP A 309 2.98 26.40 -22.57
N ASN A 310 2.86 25.59 -23.63
CA ASN A 310 1.77 25.64 -24.60
C ASN A 310 1.09 24.26 -24.75
N PRO A 311 0.34 23.82 -23.72
CA PRO A 311 -0.20 22.46 -23.64
C PRO A 311 -1.30 22.12 -24.65
N PHE A 312 -1.84 23.13 -25.34
CA PHE A 312 -2.87 22.99 -26.35
C PHE A 312 -2.46 23.73 -27.61
N GLU A 313 -1.72 23.05 -28.48
CA GLU A 313 -1.43 23.60 -29.79
C GLU A 313 -2.77 23.97 -30.51
N HIS A 314 -2.87 25.21 -30.97
CA HIS A 314 -4.06 25.81 -31.60
C HIS A 314 -5.30 26.09 -30.69
N GLY A 315 -5.15 26.15 -29.36
CA GLY A 315 -6.20 26.66 -28.48
C GLY A 315 -7.38 25.70 -28.25
N ARG A 316 -7.17 24.40 -28.44
CA ARG A 316 -8.15 23.36 -28.07
C ARG A 316 -8.33 23.32 -26.54
N ARG A 317 -9.49 22.88 -26.07
CA ARG A 317 -9.69 22.55 -24.64
C ARG A 317 -9.02 21.21 -24.36
N GLY A 318 -8.39 21.06 -23.19
CA GLY A 318 -7.64 19.85 -22.86
C GLY A 318 -8.46 18.57 -22.92
N THR A 319 -7.86 17.52 -23.49
CA THR A 319 -8.39 16.16 -23.48
C THR A 319 -8.45 15.67 -22.04
N ARG A 320 -9.59 15.10 -21.65
CA ARG A 320 -9.72 14.41 -20.36
C ARG A 320 -9.41 12.93 -20.55
N LEU A 321 -8.47 12.42 -19.77
CA LEU A 321 -8.15 11.01 -19.66
C LEU A 321 -8.19 10.61 -18.19
N ASN A 322 -8.92 9.55 -17.85
CA ASN A 322 -9.05 9.06 -16.47
C ASN A 322 -9.37 10.18 -15.46
N ASN A 323 -10.27 11.09 -15.85
CA ASN A 323 -10.68 12.28 -15.09
C ASN A 323 -9.64 13.40 -14.89
N ALA A 324 -8.46 13.32 -15.52
CA ALA A 324 -7.45 14.39 -15.53
C ALA A 324 -7.38 15.06 -16.92
N ARG A 325 -7.19 16.38 -16.97
CA ARG A 325 -6.89 17.14 -18.18
C ARG A 325 -5.41 17.01 -18.51
N VAL A 326 -5.11 16.40 -19.64
CA VAL A 326 -3.72 16.12 -20.06
C VAL A 326 -3.20 17.20 -21.01
N ASN A 327 -1.88 17.39 -21.02
CA ASN A 327 -1.18 18.18 -22.02
C ASN A 327 -1.25 17.47 -23.38
N THR A 328 -2.11 17.95 -24.27
CA THR A 328 -2.37 17.29 -25.56
C THR A 328 -1.17 17.32 -26.51
N THR A 329 -0.35 18.37 -26.43
CA THR A 329 0.86 18.51 -27.25
C THR A 329 1.86 17.40 -26.91
N LEU A 330 1.99 17.05 -25.63
CA LEU A 330 2.85 15.95 -25.16
C LEU A 330 2.18 14.57 -25.21
N PHE A 331 0.84 14.53 -25.25
CA PHE A 331 0.05 13.30 -25.25
C PHE A 331 -0.15 12.72 -26.67
N ASP A 332 -0.65 13.54 -27.60
CA ASP A 332 -1.01 13.12 -28.97
C ASP A 332 -0.08 13.69 -30.04
N GLY A 333 0.79 14.64 -29.68
CA GLY A 333 1.69 15.32 -30.61
C GLY A 333 2.86 14.44 -31.08
N PRO A 334 3.76 15.00 -31.91
CA PRO A 334 4.96 14.29 -32.36
C PRO A 334 5.98 14.02 -31.22
N LEU A 335 5.88 14.76 -30.12
CA LEU A 335 6.71 14.66 -28.91
C LEU A 335 6.05 13.74 -27.87
N GLN A 336 5.68 12.50 -28.23
CA GLN A 336 4.93 11.60 -27.35
C GLN A 336 5.79 11.12 -26.19
N ALA A 337 5.64 11.70 -25.00
CA ALA A 337 6.37 11.28 -23.80
C ALA A 337 5.84 9.95 -23.20
N ARG A 338 4.57 9.60 -23.44
CA ARG A 338 3.88 8.49 -22.74
C ARG A 338 4.11 7.07 -23.29
N LYS A 339 4.72 6.90 -24.46
CA LYS A 339 5.00 5.57 -25.05
C LYS A 339 6.32 4.94 -24.58
N TRP A 340 6.98 5.56 -23.62
CA TRP A 340 8.35 5.23 -23.24
C TRP A 340 8.34 4.51 -21.90
N PRO A 341 9.29 3.60 -21.66
CA PRO A 341 9.56 3.17 -20.31
C PRO A 341 9.78 4.40 -19.44
N PHE A 342 9.16 4.41 -18.26
CA PHE A 342 9.28 5.50 -17.32
C PHE A 342 9.61 4.95 -15.94
N GLU A 343 10.38 5.72 -15.18
CA GLU A 343 10.64 5.42 -13.77
C GLU A 343 9.60 6.11 -12.89
N VAL A 344 9.17 5.43 -11.83
CA VAL A 344 8.24 5.97 -10.84
C VAL A 344 9.01 6.40 -9.60
N VAL A 345 9.08 7.71 -9.36
CA VAL A 345 9.71 8.30 -8.18
C VAL A 345 8.64 8.61 -7.13
N PRO A 346 8.64 7.91 -5.98
CA PRO A 346 7.63 8.14 -4.95
C PRO A 346 7.83 9.45 -4.20
N CYS A 347 6.80 9.86 -3.48
CA CYS A 347 6.95 10.89 -2.46
C CYS A 347 7.82 10.33 -1.32
N PRO A 348 8.95 10.97 -0.97
CA PRO A 348 9.82 10.49 0.09
C PRO A 348 9.16 10.54 1.48
N ASP A 349 8.12 11.37 1.64
CA ASP A 349 7.45 11.57 2.92
C ASP A 349 6.15 10.73 3.05
N HIS A 350 5.71 10.05 1.99
CA HIS A 350 4.50 9.22 2.00
C HIS A 350 4.57 8.12 0.94
N PHE A 351 4.66 6.86 1.40
CA PHE A 351 4.76 5.72 0.51
C PHE A 351 3.38 5.35 -0.03
N ASN A 352 3.28 5.32 -1.35
CA ASN A 352 2.16 4.70 -2.03
C ASN A 352 2.67 3.43 -2.69
N PHE A 353 2.22 2.26 -2.20
CA PHE A 353 2.68 0.96 -2.70
C PHE A 353 2.00 0.56 -4.00
N PHE A 354 0.82 1.12 -4.27
CA PHE A 354 0.03 0.82 -5.46
C PHE A 354 -0.27 2.10 -6.23
N THR A 355 0.20 2.16 -7.47
CA THR A 355 -0.09 3.29 -8.34
C THR A 355 -0.80 2.79 -9.58
N ALA A 356 -1.42 3.69 -10.34
CA ALA A 356 -1.97 3.33 -11.65
C ALA A 356 -0.90 2.87 -12.67
N HIS A 357 0.37 2.86 -12.26
CA HIS A 357 1.54 2.58 -13.08
C HIS A 357 2.40 1.44 -12.53
N THR A 358 2.27 1.07 -11.26
CA THR A 358 3.11 0.09 -10.59
C THR A 358 2.25 -0.77 -9.67
N ASP A 359 2.28 -2.09 -9.88
CA ASP A 359 1.55 -3.05 -9.04
C ASP A 359 2.33 -3.46 -7.80
N TYR A 360 3.63 -3.16 -7.75
CA TYR A 360 4.53 -3.45 -6.64
C TYR A 360 5.67 -2.43 -6.54
N CYS A 361 6.43 -2.52 -5.45
CA CYS A 361 7.59 -1.67 -5.17
C CYS A 361 8.81 -2.51 -4.77
N CYS A 362 9.99 -1.88 -4.82
CA CYS A 362 11.23 -2.42 -4.28
C CYS A 362 11.69 -1.58 -3.08
N PHE A 363 11.82 -2.20 -1.91
CA PHE A 363 12.35 -1.54 -0.73
C PHE A 363 13.87 -1.56 -0.72
N VAL A 364 14.47 -0.40 -0.49
CA VAL A 364 15.91 -0.28 -0.22
C VAL A 364 16.10 -0.32 1.29
N LEU A 365 16.59 -1.45 1.79
CA LEU A 365 16.74 -1.72 3.23
C LEU A 365 18.11 -1.29 3.77
N SER A 366 19.13 -1.32 2.91
CA SER A 366 20.50 -0.96 3.25
C SER A 366 20.81 0.49 2.96
N GLN A 367 21.60 1.10 3.84
CA GLN A 367 22.15 2.42 3.56
C GLN A 367 23.15 2.32 2.40
N MET A 368 22.86 3.03 1.33
CA MET A 368 23.73 3.10 0.16
C MET A 368 23.81 4.53 -0.36
N THR A 369 24.95 4.86 -0.97
CA THR A 369 25.08 6.14 -1.71
C THR A 369 24.26 6.08 -3.00
N GLU A 370 23.93 7.24 -3.56
CA GLU A 370 23.22 7.30 -4.84
C GLU A 370 24.03 6.62 -5.96
N THR A 371 25.37 6.73 -5.93
CA THR A 371 26.24 6.00 -6.87
C THR A 371 26.08 4.49 -6.75
N GLN A 372 26.05 3.97 -5.51
CA GLN A 372 25.83 2.54 -5.26
C GLN A 372 24.44 2.09 -5.71
N PHE A 373 23.40 2.87 -5.42
CA PHE A 373 22.04 2.57 -5.83
C PHE A 373 21.91 2.49 -7.35
N ARG A 374 22.47 3.47 -8.08
CA ARG A 374 22.50 3.49 -9.54
C ARG A 374 23.23 2.28 -10.12
N HIS A 375 24.34 1.89 -9.51
CA HIS A 375 25.07 0.69 -9.92
C HIS A 375 24.23 -0.59 -9.73
N VAL A 376 23.61 -0.78 -8.55
CA VAL A 376 22.70 -1.91 -8.30
C VAL A 376 21.56 -1.93 -9.32
N ARG A 377 20.97 -0.76 -9.61
CA ARG A 377 19.90 -0.65 -10.60
C ARG A 377 20.36 -1.05 -11.99
N GLN A 378 21.52 -0.57 -12.42
CA GLN A 378 22.09 -0.88 -13.72
C GLN A 378 22.43 -2.38 -13.85
N GLU A 379 23.04 -2.99 -12.84
CA GLU A 379 23.47 -4.38 -12.91
C GLU A 379 22.31 -5.37 -12.80
N LEU A 380 21.30 -5.07 -11.97
CA LEU A 380 20.20 -6.01 -11.69
C LEU A 380 18.94 -5.74 -12.50
N PHE A 381 18.66 -4.49 -12.87
CA PHE A 381 17.35 -4.10 -13.39
C PHE A 381 17.41 -3.42 -14.77
N SER A 382 18.55 -3.43 -15.48
CA SER A 382 18.66 -2.80 -16.81
C SER A 382 17.78 -3.43 -17.88
N GLU A 383 17.50 -4.73 -17.77
CA GLU A 383 16.71 -5.49 -18.75
C GLU A 383 15.25 -5.66 -18.34
N VAL A 384 14.87 -5.11 -17.19
CA VAL A 384 13.51 -5.23 -16.67
C VAL A 384 12.60 -4.21 -17.37
N GLU A 385 11.64 -4.71 -18.16
CA GLU A 385 10.67 -3.87 -18.88
C GLU A 385 9.63 -3.22 -17.95
N ASP A 386 9.41 -3.80 -16.77
CA ASP A 386 8.39 -3.37 -15.83
C ASP A 386 8.78 -2.07 -15.11
N THR A 387 7.86 -1.11 -15.09
CA THR A 387 8.04 0.12 -14.33
C THR A 387 7.93 -0.20 -12.84
N MET A 388 9.01 0.06 -12.09
CA MET A 388 9.10 -0.23 -10.66
C MET A 388 9.33 1.05 -9.85
N GLN A 389 8.82 1.05 -8.62
CA GLN A 389 9.03 2.12 -7.66
C GLN A 389 10.04 1.67 -6.60
N PHE A 390 11.15 2.38 -6.45
CA PHE A 390 12.10 2.15 -5.36
C PHE A 390 11.74 3.03 -4.15
N ILE A 391 11.67 2.41 -2.97
CA ILE A 391 11.31 3.08 -1.72
C ILE A 391 12.46 2.90 -0.73
N ASP A 392 13.17 3.99 -0.47
CA ASP A 392 14.23 4.00 0.55
C ASP A 392 13.64 4.06 1.96
N VAL A 393 13.89 2.99 2.71
CA VAL A 393 13.50 2.84 4.12
C VAL A 393 14.71 2.53 5.00
N ALA A 394 15.94 2.65 4.48
CA ALA A 394 17.16 2.24 5.18
C ALA A 394 17.39 3.00 6.50
N ASN A 395 16.86 4.22 6.62
CA ASN A 395 16.92 5.03 7.83
C ASN A 395 15.72 4.81 8.78
N LEU A 396 14.74 4.02 8.36
CA LEU A 396 13.49 3.76 9.08
C LEU A 396 13.47 2.35 9.70
N VAL A 397 14.20 1.41 9.09
CA VAL A 397 14.34 0.04 9.58
C VAL A 397 15.46 -0.07 10.62
N GLY A 398 15.28 -0.93 11.63
CA GLY A 398 16.29 -1.18 12.66
C GLY A 398 17.43 -2.08 12.17
N THR A 399 17.13 -2.98 11.24
CA THR A 399 18.05 -3.91 10.58
C THR A 399 17.77 -3.92 9.07
N PRO A 400 18.79 -4.04 8.21
CA PRO A 400 18.63 -4.02 6.75
C PRO A 400 18.18 -5.38 6.23
N ASP A 401 17.04 -5.88 6.70
CA ASP A 401 16.49 -7.19 6.34
C ASP A 401 14.95 -7.19 6.45
N ILE A 402 14.30 -8.28 6.02
CA ILE A 402 12.84 -8.41 6.08
C ILE A 402 12.31 -8.33 7.53
N PRO A 403 12.94 -8.97 8.54
CA PRO A 403 12.57 -8.73 9.94
C PRO A 403 12.59 -7.26 10.36
N GLY A 404 13.60 -6.49 9.95
CA GLY A 404 13.70 -5.06 10.24
C GLY A 404 12.60 -4.23 9.55
N LEU A 405 12.26 -4.58 8.31
CA LEU A 405 11.13 -3.99 7.58
C LEU A 405 9.79 -4.30 8.26
N MET A 406 9.61 -5.54 8.73
CA MET A 406 8.42 -5.96 9.48
C MET A 406 8.26 -5.22 10.79
N ALA A 407 9.35 -5.06 11.55
CA ALA A 407 9.35 -4.25 12.77
C ALA A 407 9.00 -2.78 12.49
N TYR A 408 9.45 -2.23 11.36
CA TYR A 408 9.04 -0.89 10.92
C TYR A 408 7.53 -0.83 10.62
N PHE A 409 6.98 -1.81 9.89
CA PHE A 409 5.53 -1.88 9.61
C PHE A 409 4.67 -2.01 10.88
N GLU A 410 5.18 -2.62 11.95
CA GLU A 410 4.53 -2.69 13.26
C GLU A 410 4.71 -1.42 14.11
N SER A 411 5.60 -0.51 13.70
CA SER A 411 5.97 0.62 14.53
C SER A 411 4.89 1.71 14.55
N ASP A 412 4.82 2.40 15.70
CA ASP A 412 4.06 3.64 15.87
C ASP A 412 4.41 4.70 14.81
N GLN A 413 5.65 4.72 14.33
CA GLN A 413 6.12 5.65 13.32
C GLN A 413 5.42 5.40 11.97
N TYR A 414 5.27 4.13 11.58
CA TYR A 414 4.55 3.74 10.39
C TYR A 414 3.08 4.16 10.47
N VAL A 415 2.40 3.82 11.58
CA VAL A 415 1.00 4.20 11.81
C VAL A 415 0.81 5.72 11.81
N LYS A 416 1.70 6.48 12.47
CA LYS A 416 1.62 7.95 12.54
C LYS A 416 2.00 8.63 11.23
N SER A 417 2.69 7.95 10.31
CA SER A 417 2.98 8.49 8.98
C SER A 417 1.73 8.60 8.08
N GLY A 418 0.59 8.08 8.54
CA GLY A 418 -0.64 8.01 7.75
C GLY A 418 -0.57 7.00 6.62
N GLN A 419 0.34 6.02 6.73
CA GLN A 419 0.39 4.85 5.87
C GLN A 419 -0.49 3.77 6.48
N ASP A 420 -1.66 3.57 5.88
CA ASP A 420 -2.68 2.65 6.39
C ASP A 420 -2.66 1.28 5.68
N GLU A 421 -2.05 1.22 4.51
CA GLU A 421 -1.98 0.02 3.69
C GLU A 421 -0.62 -0.66 3.81
N LEU A 422 -0.57 -1.97 3.64
CA LEU A 422 0.68 -2.74 3.54
C LEU A 422 0.75 -3.33 2.12
N PRO A 423 1.94 -3.39 1.50
CA PRO A 423 2.09 -4.00 0.18
C PRO A 423 1.66 -5.48 0.23
N GLN A 424 0.98 -5.97 -0.81
CA GLN A 424 0.60 -7.38 -0.86
C GLN A 424 1.82 -8.25 -1.15
N PHE A 425 2.62 -7.84 -2.13
CA PHE A 425 3.91 -8.42 -2.48
C PHE A 425 4.86 -7.28 -2.83
N PHE A 426 6.15 -7.52 -2.68
CA PHE A 426 7.18 -6.52 -2.95
C PHE A 426 8.54 -7.17 -3.21
N LEU A 427 9.44 -6.37 -3.75
CA LEU A 427 10.86 -6.67 -3.83
C LEU A 427 11.62 -5.93 -2.72
N ALA A 428 12.79 -6.42 -2.34
CA ALA A 428 13.71 -5.68 -1.49
C ALA A 428 15.17 -5.95 -1.85
N ILE A 429 15.99 -4.93 -1.62
CA ILE A 429 17.45 -4.99 -1.74
C ILE A 429 18.09 -4.65 -0.39
N ASP A 430 19.11 -5.40 -0.03
CA ASP A 430 19.80 -5.29 1.26
C ASP A 430 21.32 -5.45 1.13
N ASP A 431 22.02 -5.64 2.26
CA ASP A 431 23.48 -5.67 2.32
C ASP A 431 24.04 -6.83 1.50
N ARG A 432 23.29 -7.94 1.41
CA ARG A 432 23.68 -9.08 0.58
C ARG A 432 23.53 -8.75 -0.89
N THR A 433 22.46 -8.04 -1.28
CA THR A 433 22.33 -7.54 -2.66
C THR A 433 23.52 -6.65 -3.03
N LEU A 434 23.84 -5.68 -2.15
CA LEU A 434 24.92 -4.71 -2.38
C LEU A 434 26.28 -5.39 -2.51
N THR A 435 26.58 -6.33 -1.61
CA THR A 435 27.84 -7.08 -1.60
C THR A 435 27.94 -7.99 -2.83
N GLY A 436 26.85 -8.71 -3.15
CA GLY A 436 26.80 -9.58 -4.32
C GLY A 436 27.06 -8.84 -5.62
N VAL A 437 26.40 -7.68 -5.84
CA VAL A 437 26.64 -6.85 -7.02
C VAL A 437 28.10 -6.39 -7.10
N ALA A 438 28.68 -5.94 -5.97
CA ALA A 438 30.08 -5.52 -5.92
C ALA A 438 31.07 -6.65 -6.24
N ASP A 439 30.72 -7.89 -5.87
CA ASP A 439 31.50 -9.10 -6.15
C ASP A 439 31.21 -9.70 -7.54
N GLY A 440 30.30 -9.12 -8.31
CA GLY A 440 29.88 -9.59 -9.64
C GLY A 440 28.99 -10.84 -9.61
N GLU A 441 28.35 -11.11 -8.48
CA GLU A 441 27.29 -12.11 -8.35
C GLU A 441 25.97 -11.53 -8.86
N THR A 442 25.10 -12.39 -9.42
CA THR A 442 23.77 -11.98 -9.90
C THR A 442 22.65 -12.92 -9.44
N MET A 443 23.01 -14.03 -8.80
CA MET A 443 22.08 -15.07 -8.36
C MET A 443 21.64 -14.82 -6.92
N ASP A 444 20.36 -15.04 -6.63
CA ASP A 444 19.78 -14.97 -5.27
C ASP A 444 20.08 -13.65 -4.53
N LEU A 445 20.09 -12.54 -5.27
CA LEU A 445 20.42 -11.22 -4.72
C LEU A 445 19.20 -10.40 -4.34
N VAL A 446 18.09 -10.55 -5.05
CA VAL A 446 16.88 -9.75 -4.81
C VAL A 446 15.93 -10.54 -3.93
N VAL A 447 15.45 -9.91 -2.85
CA VAL A 447 14.42 -10.51 -2.01
C VAL A 447 13.07 -10.26 -2.66
N VAL A 448 12.25 -11.30 -2.74
CA VAL A 448 10.84 -11.21 -3.14
C VAL A 448 9.99 -11.68 -1.97
N ALA A 449 8.94 -10.95 -1.65
CA ALA A 449 8.07 -11.24 -0.52
C ALA A 449 6.60 -11.21 -0.95
N ASP A 450 5.81 -12.16 -0.44
CA ASP A 450 4.37 -12.22 -0.61
C ASP A 450 3.66 -12.41 0.74
N ARG A 451 2.68 -11.56 0.98
CA ARG A 451 1.82 -11.58 2.15
C ARG A 451 0.75 -12.68 2.08
N LEU A 452 0.31 -13.07 0.88
CA LEU A 452 -0.74 -14.08 0.72
C LEU A 452 -0.20 -15.51 0.83
N ALA A 453 1.07 -15.72 0.51
CA ALA A 453 1.79 -16.96 0.74
C ALA A 453 1.72 -17.44 2.19
N LEU A 454 1.70 -16.50 3.14
CA LEU A 454 1.57 -16.77 4.56
C LEU A 454 0.15 -16.43 5.03
N ARG A 455 -0.64 -17.47 5.38
CA ARG A 455 -2.07 -17.32 5.69
C ARG A 455 -2.46 -18.14 6.92
N ALA A 456 -3.13 -17.50 7.85
CA ALA A 456 -3.83 -18.14 8.95
C ALA A 456 -5.33 -18.22 8.61
N ASP A 457 -5.80 -19.42 8.28
CA ASP A 457 -7.21 -19.68 7.97
C ASP A 457 -7.99 -19.89 9.27
N ILE A 458 -9.12 -19.20 9.37
CA ILE A 458 -9.97 -19.25 10.56
C ILE A 458 -11.11 -20.20 10.24
N CYS A 459 -11.04 -21.38 10.85
CA CYS A 459 -11.91 -22.52 10.57
C CYS A 459 -12.84 -22.82 11.76
N ASP A 460 -13.98 -23.44 11.49
CA ASP A 460 -14.87 -23.96 12.53
C ASP A 460 -14.48 -25.39 12.92
N ASP A 461 -15.14 -25.96 13.93
CA ASP A 461 -14.90 -27.34 14.41
C ASP A 461 -15.13 -28.41 13.32
N ASN A 462 -15.68 -28.04 12.15
CA ASN A 462 -15.91 -28.93 11.01
C ASN A 462 -14.92 -28.64 9.85
N GLY A 463 -13.92 -27.78 10.05
CA GLY A 463 -12.93 -27.40 9.06
C GLY A 463 -13.43 -26.42 7.99
N TYR A 464 -14.58 -25.77 8.19
CA TYR A 464 -15.04 -24.72 7.27
C TYR A 464 -14.31 -23.41 7.55
N CYS A 465 -13.47 -23.00 6.60
CA CYS A 465 -12.83 -21.69 6.60
C CYS A 465 -13.88 -20.59 6.37
N TYR A 466 -13.98 -19.66 7.32
CA TYR A 466 -14.88 -18.51 7.28
C TYR A 466 -14.12 -17.18 7.37
N GLY A 467 -12.80 -17.22 7.23
CA GLY A 467 -11.96 -16.03 7.27
C GLY A 467 -10.51 -16.41 7.15
N SER A 468 -9.69 -15.42 6.81
CA SER A 468 -8.25 -15.62 6.78
C SER A 468 -7.51 -14.35 7.08
N TRP A 469 -6.36 -14.50 7.71
CA TRP A 469 -5.48 -13.42 8.07
C TRP A 469 -4.08 -13.69 7.56
N SER A 470 -3.28 -12.65 7.33
CA SER A 470 -1.89 -12.80 6.91
C SER A 470 -0.97 -12.45 8.09
N PRO A 471 -0.34 -13.46 8.72
CA PRO A 471 0.49 -13.24 9.88
C PRO A 471 1.87 -12.63 9.57
N GLY A 472 2.14 -12.25 8.33
CA GLY A 472 3.36 -11.59 7.91
C GLY A 472 3.61 -11.83 6.42
N TYR A 473 4.88 -12.03 6.06
CA TYR A 473 5.29 -12.32 4.68
C TYR A 473 6.09 -13.62 4.63
N ALA A 474 5.80 -14.42 3.59
CA ALA A 474 6.78 -15.37 3.10
C ALA A 474 7.73 -14.62 2.16
N TYR A 475 9.01 -14.93 2.18
CA TYR A 475 9.99 -14.32 1.30
C TYR A 475 11.06 -15.31 0.87
N SER A 476 11.66 -15.04 -0.27
CA SER A 476 12.76 -15.84 -0.84
C SER A 476 13.74 -14.89 -1.52
N ARG A 477 14.89 -15.43 -1.92
CA ARG A 477 15.86 -14.73 -2.76
C ARG A 477 15.88 -15.36 -4.14
N LEU A 478 15.89 -14.50 -5.14
CA LEU A 478 15.97 -14.87 -6.55
C LEU A 478 16.95 -13.94 -7.26
N ASP A 479 17.36 -14.28 -8.48
CA ASP A 479 17.88 -13.28 -9.39
C ASP A 479 16.81 -12.23 -9.74
N ALA A 480 17.24 -11.09 -10.29
CA ALA A 480 16.38 -9.95 -10.49
C ALA A 480 15.28 -10.19 -11.54
N GLU A 481 15.59 -10.91 -12.63
CA GLU A 481 14.62 -11.23 -13.68
C GLU A 481 13.51 -12.14 -13.13
N MET A 482 13.89 -13.20 -12.40
CA MET A 482 12.95 -14.12 -11.76
C MET A 482 12.12 -13.41 -10.68
N ALA A 483 12.71 -12.53 -9.89
CA ALA A 483 12.01 -11.79 -8.84
C ALA A 483 10.92 -10.85 -9.40
N VAL A 484 11.27 -10.10 -10.46
CA VAL A 484 10.34 -9.21 -11.18
C VAL A 484 9.24 -10.04 -11.83
N ASN A 485 9.60 -11.08 -12.58
CA ASN A 485 8.64 -11.96 -13.24
C ASN A 485 7.67 -12.58 -12.24
N LEU A 486 8.14 -13.01 -11.06
CA LEU A 486 7.28 -13.50 -9.99
C LEU A 486 6.31 -12.42 -9.51
N CYS A 487 6.77 -11.20 -9.23
CA CYS A 487 5.88 -10.11 -8.82
C CYS A 487 4.82 -9.77 -9.88
N THR A 488 5.21 -9.79 -11.16
CA THR A 488 4.29 -9.58 -12.27
C THR A 488 3.26 -10.72 -12.39
N ASN A 489 3.66 -11.97 -12.15
CA ASN A 489 2.71 -13.09 -12.08
C ASN A 489 1.78 -13.01 -10.86
N LEU A 490 2.28 -12.58 -9.72
CA LEU A 490 1.47 -12.35 -8.51
C LEU A 490 0.44 -11.24 -8.73
N SER A 491 0.81 -10.15 -9.43
CA SER A 491 -0.10 -9.02 -9.67
C SER A 491 -1.31 -9.37 -10.54
N VAL A 492 -1.12 -10.29 -11.49
CA VAL A 492 -2.18 -10.80 -12.36
C VAL A 492 -2.80 -12.13 -11.87
N CYS A 493 -2.42 -12.59 -10.67
CA CYS A 493 -2.84 -13.86 -10.08
C CYS A 493 -2.63 -15.07 -11.02
N ASN A 494 -1.53 -15.09 -11.78
CA ASN A 494 -1.22 -16.18 -12.72
C ASN A 494 -0.50 -17.35 -12.05
N MET A 495 0.26 -17.11 -10.98
CA MET A 495 0.97 -18.14 -10.20
C MET A 495 0.96 -17.80 -8.71
N ASP A 496 1.06 -18.83 -7.86
CA ASP A 496 1.22 -18.66 -6.42
C ASP A 496 2.72 -18.59 -6.03
N PHE A 497 3.04 -17.83 -4.99
CA PHE A 497 4.42 -17.65 -4.51
C PHE A 497 5.14 -18.99 -4.21
N VAL A 498 4.42 -19.91 -3.57
CA VAL A 498 4.94 -21.24 -3.19
C VAL A 498 5.16 -22.18 -4.38
N GLU A 499 4.62 -21.87 -5.56
CA GLU A 499 4.90 -22.63 -6.78
C GLU A 499 6.27 -22.25 -7.37
N CYS A 500 6.75 -21.03 -7.10
CA CYS A 500 8.01 -20.51 -7.61
C CYS A 500 9.16 -20.58 -6.59
N CYS A 501 8.85 -20.59 -5.29
CA CYS A 501 9.85 -20.65 -4.22
C CYS A 501 9.72 -21.97 -3.44
N GLU A 502 10.66 -22.89 -3.64
CA GLU A 502 10.62 -24.25 -3.05
C GLU A 502 10.81 -24.27 -1.52
N ASP A 503 11.59 -23.34 -0.96
CA ASP A 503 11.87 -23.26 0.48
C ASP A 503 11.84 -21.81 0.97
N PRO A 504 10.64 -21.20 1.09
CA PRO A 504 10.51 -19.81 1.48
C PRO A 504 10.82 -19.61 2.96
N GLU A 505 11.47 -18.50 3.28
CA GLU A 505 11.59 -18.00 4.63
C GLU A 505 10.32 -17.24 5.04
N PHE A 506 10.13 -17.03 6.35
CA PHE A 506 8.92 -16.38 6.86
C PHE A 506 9.28 -15.38 7.95
N SER A 507 8.86 -14.13 7.77
CA SER A 507 8.89 -13.11 8.80
C SER A 507 7.46 -12.82 9.23
N CYS A 508 7.17 -13.05 10.50
CA CYS A 508 5.84 -12.91 11.07
C CYS A 508 5.74 -11.65 11.93
N TRP A 509 4.52 -11.15 12.11
CA TRP A 509 4.20 -10.20 13.16
C TRP A 509 4.65 -10.76 14.51
N SER A 510 5.18 -9.92 15.39
CA SER A 510 5.81 -10.32 16.65
C SER A 510 4.92 -11.22 17.53
N VAL A 511 3.61 -10.94 17.58
CA VAL A 511 2.61 -11.74 18.31
C VAL A 511 2.51 -13.16 17.72
N PHE A 512 2.44 -13.26 16.39
CA PHE A 512 2.37 -14.55 15.71
C PHE A 512 3.71 -15.30 15.78
N GLN A 513 4.82 -14.58 15.77
CA GLN A 513 6.16 -15.17 15.86
C GLN A 513 6.30 -16.00 17.15
N ARG A 514 5.78 -15.52 18.29
CA ARG A 514 5.79 -16.29 19.55
C ARG A 514 5.02 -17.61 19.44
N TRP A 515 3.87 -17.59 18.77
CA TRP A 515 3.09 -18.81 18.52
C TRP A 515 3.82 -19.76 17.58
N LYS A 516 4.39 -19.24 16.49
CA LYS A 516 5.19 -20.01 15.52
C LYS A 516 6.36 -20.69 16.21
N ASP A 517 7.11 -19.98 17.04
CA ASP A 517 8.26 -20.52 17.77
C ASP A 517 7.87 -21.70 18.67
N ALA A 518 6.68 -21.65 19.29
CA ALA A 518 6.14 -22.75 20.09
C ALA A 518 5.59 -23.92 19.24
N ASN A 519 5.24 -23.69 17.97
CA ASN A 519 4.52 -24.61 17.09
C ASN A 519 5.23 -24.88 15.74
N GLU A 520 6.54 -24.68 15.67
CA GLU A 520 7.33 -24.70 14.43
C GLU A 520 7.13 -25.98 13.59
N GLY A 521 6.99 -27.14 14.24
CA GLY A 521 6.75 -28.41 13.57
C GLY A 521 5.37 -28.54 12.90
N VAL A 522 4.36 -27.80 13.38
CA VAL A 522 3.05 -27.69 12.72
C VAL A 522 3.17 -26.69 11.57
N PHE A 523 3.74 -25.51 11.85
CA PHE A 523 3.91 -24.43 10.89
C PHE A 523 4.65 -24.85 9.60
N ARG A 524 5.75 -25.61 9.72
CA ARG A 524 6.50 -26.11 8.55
C ARG A 524 5.72 -27.13 7.74
N ARG A 525 4.97 -28.04 8.39
CA ARG A 525 4.21 -29.08 7.69
C ARG A 525 3.09 -28.51 6.84
N THR A 526 2.60 -27.33 7.19
CA THR A 526 1.54 -26.66 6.46
C THR A 526 2.05 -25.56 5.53
N LEU A 527 3.37 -25.43 5.36
CA LEU A 527 4.00 -24.40 4.52
C LEU A 527 3.53 -22.99 4.88
N GLY A 528 3.39 -22.71 6.19
CA GLY A 528 2.89 -21.43 6.68
C GLY A 528 1.37 -21.25 6.63
N ARG A 529 0.59 -22.20 6.07
CA ARG A 529 -0.88 -22.16 6.12
C ARG A 529 -1.39 -22.73 7.44
N VAL A 530 -1.90 -21.92 8.35
CA VAL A 530 -2.25 -22.38 9.70
C VAL A 530 -3.76 -22.32 9.91
N ASP A 531 -4.37 -23.43 10.31
CA ASP A 531 -5.76 -23.44 10.81
C ASP A 531 -5.79 -22.92 12.26
N VAL A 532 -6.55 -21.85 12.50
CA VAL A 532 -6.58 -21.09 13.76
C VAL A 532 -7.43 -21.77 14.85
N GLU A 533 -7.96 -22.98 14.61
CA GLU A 533 -8.82 -23.73 15.55
C GLU A 533 -8.19 -23.89 16.96
N GLY A 534 -6.85 -23.81 17.08
CA GLY A 534 -6.10 -23.82 18.35
C GLY A 534 -5.39 -22.51 18.75
N MET A 535 -5.17 -21.57 17.83
CA MET A 535 -4.32 -20.38 18.07
C MET A 535 -4.89 -19.44 19.13
N CYS A 536 -6.22 -19.29 19.20
CA CYS A 536 -6.87 -18.40 20.16
C CYS A 536 -6.71 -18.86 21.62
N ARG A 537 -6.54 -20.16 21.88
CA ARG A 537 -6.22 -20.68 23.23
C ARG A 537 -4.77 -20.43 23.60
N ASP A 538 -3.85 -20.69 22.68
CA ASP A 538 -2.40 -20.62 22.95
C ASP A 538 -1.88 -19.17 23.05
N LEU A 539 -2.47 -18.23 22.31
CA LEU A 539 -2.10 -16.80 22.38
C LEU A 539 -2.53 -16.13 23.69
N GLY A 540 -3.60 -16.62 24.33
CA GLY A 540 -4.01 -16.19 25.67
C GLY A 540 -2.99 -16.56 26.74
N GLU A 541 -2.27 -17.68 26.54
CA GLU A 541 -1.19 -18.12 27.44
C GLU A 541 0.14 -17.41 27.16
N LEU A 542 0.37 -16.92 25.93
CA LEU A 542 1.60 -16.22 25.49
C LEU A 542 1.59 -14.68 25.67
N SER A 543 0.44 -14.12 26.04
CA SER A 543 0.26 -12.68 26.33
C SER A 543 0.38 -12.33 27.81
N ALA A 544 0.54 -13.34 28.68
CA ALA A 544 0.95 -13.23 30.08
C ALA A 544 2.48 -13.32 30.22
#